data_AF-A0A397I1L5-F1
#
_entry.id   AF-A0A397I1L5-F1
#
_cell.length_a   1.000
_cell.length_b   1.000
_cell.length_c   1.000
_cell.angle_alpha   90.00
_cell.angle_beta   90.00
_cell.angle_gamma   90.00
#
_symmetry.space_group_name_H-M   'P 1'
#
loop_
_entity.id
_entity.type
_entity.pdbx_description
1 polymer ?
#
loop_
_entity_poly.entity_id
_entity_poly.type
_entity_poly.pdbx_seq_one_letter_code
_entity_poly.pdbx_strand_id
1 'polypeptide(L)'
;MARSIPGLLTIAACLFLTASAHPLAASLYPTILRRDTTAASIEPASAISLYYQAINSSSIGAFVQADLQLPSIVLEDVNDLSSVTCSAESVTVTFNSTATFDQAYSSWPRSGLLLVTNHLGNCDAEAERGIYHAASLLFNRSTLTITASTSKTSLQQQAKNVTIAFGQPAPTQRKRELTTSVDLAWSGDLIRTPALTIHANEATLDASVTIDGIIQYNIETQSAISLGIDLAFAMDSALSISASAAGSFLRNAYTYKWNAVEAAGFSIPGILTVGPVLDLNVGVDMGMNGTADAVSNMTMSSNGLFHLDLLNMTESSVRGFSPTATATARLSALADAQMDPFVGAEVGVTVNLFEGLLDLSSGLQARATVVNVFSVDADMVGDNGDVTLVPGDGDCDNGYWFTSDFWFNVTATMTALYTADLYHVDMPMYQTSCILF
;
A
#
# COMPACT_ATOMS: atom_id res chain seq x y z
N MET A 1 30.24 -26.17 36.50
CA MET A 1 29.90 -26.86 35.24
C MET A 1 28.51 -27.46 35.39
N ALA A 2 27.49 -26.75 34.92
CA ALA A 2 26.18 -27.29 34.53
C ALA A 2 25.40 -26.13 33.90
N ARG A 3 25.11 -26.26 32.61
CA ARG A 3 24.46 -25.26 31.76
C ARG A 3 22.97 -25.16 32.10
N SER A 4 22.46 -23.95 32.20
CA SER A 4 21.03 -23.65 32.13
C SER A 4 20.55 -23.73 30.68
N ILE A 5 19.42 -24.39 30.48
CA ILE A 5 18.65 -24.44 29.24
C ILE A 5 17.54 -23.39 29.39
N PRO A 6 17.33 -22.43 28.47
CA PRO A 6 16.18 -21.55 28.52
C PRO A 6 14.95 -22.24 27.95
N GLY A 7 13.83 -22.12 28.66
CA GLY A 7 12.53 -22.64 28.27
C GLY A 7 11.95 -21.88 27.07
N LEU A 8 11.35 -22.63 26.15
CA LEU A 8 10.45 -22.14 25.12
C LEU A 8 9.24 -21.49 25.79
N LEU A 9 9.01 -20.20 25.54
CA LEU A 9 7.71 -19.56 25.71
C LEU A 9 6.90 -19.80 24.43
N THR A 10 5.95 -20.72 24.47
CA THR A 10 4.83 -20.78 23.54
C THR A 10 3.87 -19.63 23.85
N ILE A 11 3.89 -18.57 23.04
CA ILE A 11 2.88 -17.52 23.08
C ILE A 11 1.87 -17.81 21.97
N ALA A 12 0.66 -18.23 22.37
CA ALA A 12 -0.50 -18.30 21.50
C ALA A 12 -0.96 -16.87 21.19
N ALA A 13 -0.57 -16.34 20.03
CA ALA A 13 -1.12 -15.10 19.50
C ALA A 13 -2.55 -15.37 19.04
N CYS A 14 -3.53 -14.82 19.75
CA CYS A 14 -4.88 -14.65 19.22
C CYS A 14 -4.83 -13.61 18.10
N LEU A 15 -4.67 -14.09 16.86
CA LEU A 15 -4.92 -13.31 15.66
C LEU A 15 -6.42 -13.00 15.59
N PHE A 16 -6.78 -11.75 15.84
CA PHE A 16 -8.04 -11.22 15.37
C PHE A 16 -7.93 -11.09 13.84
N LEU A 17 -8.35 -12.13 13.13
CA LEU A 17 -8.65 -12.06 11.70
C LEU A 17 -9.89 -11.18 11.53
N THR A 18 -9.67 -9.88 11.35
CA THR A 18 -10.66 -9.05 10.69
C THR A 18 -10.53 -9.36 9.20
N ALA A 19 -11.33 -10.31 8.72
CA ALA A 19 -11.56 -10.49 7.30
C ALA A 19 -12.39 -9.29 6.84
N SER A 20 -11.73 -8.16 6.59
CA SER A 20 -12.28 -7.12 5.73
C SER A 20 -12.49 -7.76 4.37
N ALA A 21 -13.75 -7.82 3.93
CA ALA A 21 -14.07 -8.19 2.56
C ALA A 21 -13.48 -7.09 1.66
N HIS A 22 -12.27 -7.33 1.17
CA HIS A 22 -11.59 -6.45 0.22
C HIS A 22 -12.48 -6.32 -1.01
N PRO A 23 -12.58 -5.15 -1.66
CA PRO A 23 -13.34 -5.03 -2.88
C PRO A 23 -12.64 -5.88 -3.93
N LEU A 24 -13.40 -6.29 -4.95
CA LEU A 24 -12.87 -7.09 -6.05
C LEU A 24 -11.72 -6.33 -6.72
N ALA A 25 -10.49 -6.72 -6.38
CA ALA A 25 -9.29 -6.23 -7.03
C ALA A 25 -9.46 -6.36 -8.55
N ALA A 26 -9.13 -5.31 -9.31
CA ALA A 26 -9.29 -5.34 -10.75
C ALA A 26 -8.44 -6.48 -11.32
N SER A 27 -9.08 -7.47 -11.93
CA SER A 27 -8.35 -8.61 -12.48
C SER A 27 -7.47 -8.16 -13.64
N LEU A 28 -6.20 -8.55 -13.61
CA LEU A 28 -5.31 -8.41 -14.75
C LEU A 28 -5.44 -9.64 -15.63
N TYR A 29 -5.53 -9.40 -16.93
CA TYR A 29 -5.77 -10.42 -17.95
C TYR A 29 -4.47 -10.74 -18.66
N PRO A 30 -4.24 -12.02 -18.99
CA PRO A 30 -3.12 -12.41 -19.82
C PRO A 30 -3.03 -11.59 -21.13
N THR A 31 -1.83 -11.18 -21.50
CA THR A 31 -1.56 -10.49 -22.76
C THR A 31 -0.25 -10.97 -23.37
N ILE A 32 -0.10 -10.78 -24.68
CA ILE A 32 1.07 -11.18 -25.46
C ILE A 32 1.84 -9.91 -25.86
N LEU A 33 3.14 -9.87 -25.59
CA LEU A 33 3.98 -8.74 -25.97
C LEU A 33 4.37 -8.84 -27.45
N ARG A 34 3.83 -7.92 -28.25
CA ARG A 34 4.05 -7.84 -29.71
C ARG A 34 5.52 -7.65 -30.15
N ARG A 35 6.47 -7.49 -29.23
CA ARG A 35 7.90 -7.33 -29.52
C ARG A 35 8.70 -8.62 -29.46
N ASP A 36 8.13 -9.68 -28.87
CA ASP A 36 8.78 -11.01 -28.83
C ASP A 36 8.44 -11.88 -30.06
N THR A 37 7.75 -11.29 -31.05
CA THR A 37 7.23 -11.98 -32.23
C THR A 37 8.32 -12.35 -33.26
N THR A 38 9.60 -12.15 -32.96
CA THR A 38 10.71 -12.49 -33.89
C THR A 38 11.34 -13.85 -33.62
N ALA A 39 10.99 -14.53 -32.53
CA ALA A 39 11.38 -15.91 -32.29
C ALA A 39 10.15 -16.80 -32.16
N ALA A 40 10.04 -17.82 -33.00
CA ALA A 40 9.12 -18.92 -32.79
C ALA A 40 9.59 -19.69 -31.55
N SER A 41 9.15 -19.28 -30.35
CA SER A 41 9.51 -19.94 -29.09
C SER A 41 8.74 -21.26 -28.93
N ILE A 42 8.99 -22.17 -29.87
CA ILE A 42 8.51 -23.54 -29.85
C ILE A 42 9.52 -24.49 -29.21
N GLU A 43 10.67 -23.97 -28.77
CA GLU A 43 11.65 -24.74 -28.03
C GLU A 43 11.25 -24.83 -26.55
N PRO A 44 11.28 -26.02 -25.94
CA PRO A 44 10.97 -26.16 -24.53
C PRO A 44 11.95 -25.38 -23.65
N ALA A 45 11.42 -24.51 -22.79
CA ALA A 45 12.20 -23.70 -21.86
C ALA A 45 11.68 -23.87 -20.43
N SER A 46 12.60 -23.91 -19.46
CA SER A 46 12.22 -23.92 -18.04
C SER A 46 11.97 -22.51 -17.51
N ALA A 47 12.60 -21.48 -18.08
CA ALA A 47 12.33 -20.09 -17.72
C ALA A 47 11.24 -19.53 -18.63
N ILE A 48 10.16 -19.02 -18.04
CA ILE A 48 9.04 -18.42 -18.78
C ILE A 48 8.75 -16.99 -18.32
N SER A 49 8.12 -16.23 -19.21
CA SER A 49 7.72 -14.85 -19.02
C SER A 49 6.24 -14.70 -19.36
N LEU A 50 5.45 -14.23 -18.39
CA LEU A 50 3.99 -14.09 -18.52
C LEU A 50 3.61 -12.64 -18.26
N TYR A 51 2.90 -12.03 -19.22
CA TYR A 51 2.47 -10.64 -19.14
C TYR A 51 0.98 -10.52 -18.87
N TYR A 52 0.61 -9.51 -18.08
CA TYR A 52 -0.78 -9.24 -17.70
C TYR A 52 -1.12 -7.76 -17.86
N GLN A 53 -2.35 -7.46 -18.28
CA GLN A 53 -2.85 -6.10 -18.51
C GLN A 53 -4.29 -5.93 -18.00
N ALA A 54 -4.67 -4.72 -17.62
CA ALA A 54 -6.06 -4.42 -17.32
C ALA A 54 -6.91 -4.36 -18.61
N ILE A 55 -8.21 -4.67 -18.51
CA ILE A 55 -9.15 -4.51 -19.62
C ILE A 55 -9.14 -3.05 -20.10
N ASN A 56 -9.18 -2.83 -21.42
CA ASN A 56 -9.14 -1.51 -22.06
C ASN A 56 -7.82 -0.73 -21.82
N SER A 57 -6.75 -1.43 -21.44
CA SER A 57 -5.41 -0.86 -21.38
C SER A 57 -4.50 -1.49 -22.43
N SER A 58 -3.63 -0.67 -23.03
CA SER A 58 -2.53 -1.13 -23.89
C SER A 58 -1.21 -1.28 -23.13
N SER A 59 -1.21 -1.06 -21.81
CA SER A 59 -0.03 -1.11 -20.95
C SER A 59 -0.03 -2.38 -20.09
N ILE A 60 1.14 -3.00 -19.94
CA ILE A 60 1.35 -4.14 -19.04
C ILE A 60 1.21 -3.64 -17.60
N GLY A 61 0.29 -4.26 -16.84
CA GLY A 61 0.07 -3.97 -15.42
C GLY A 61 0.92 -4.84 -14.49
N ALA A 62 1.29 -6.04 -14.95
CA ALA A 62 2.21 -6.91 -14.23
C ALA A 62 2.97 -7.85 -15.16
N PHE A 63 4.16 -8.23 -14.71
CA PHE A 63 5.06 -9.18 -15.34
C PHE A 63 5.42 -10.28 -14.34
N VAL A 64 5.26 -11.54 -14.76
CA VAL A 64 5.62 -12.72 -13.96
C VAL A 64 6.67 -13.50 -14.73
N GLN A 65 7.86 -13.62 -14.13
CA GLN A 65 8.91 -14.52 -14.59
C GLN A 65 8.97 -15.72 -13.64
N ALA A 66 9.09 -16.92 -14.19
CA ALA A 66 9.18 -18.13 -13.38
C ALA A 66 10.20 -19.12 -13.94
N ASP A 67 10.97 -19.72 -13.03
CA ASP A 67 11.85 -20.85 -13.31
C ASP A 67 11.12 -22.14 -12.94
N LEU A 68 10.74 -22.94 -13.92
CA LEU A 68 9.94 -24.15 -13.74
C LEU A 68 10.81 -25.40 -13.49
N GLN A 69 10.24 -26.36 -12.77
CA GLN A 69 10.85 -27.66 -12.50
C GLN A 69 10.97 -28.53 -13.75
N LEU A 70 10.05 -28.35 -14.71
CA LEU A 70 10.00 -29.06 -15.97
C LEU A 70 10.15 -28.08 -17.14
N PRO A 71 10.66 -28.52 -18.30
CA PRO A 71 10.60 -27.71 -19.51
C PRO A 71 9.15 -27.41 -19.88
N SER A 72 8.92 -26.26 -20.51
CA SER A 72 7.57 -25.79 -20.83
C SER A 72 7.49 -25.15 -22.21
N ILE A 73 6.28 -25.12 -22.76
CA ILE A 73 5.93 -24.36 -23.96
C ILE A 73 4.80 -23.41 -23.61
N VAL A 74 5.02 -22.13 -23.86
CA VAL A 74 3.98 -21.10 -23.76
C VAL A 74 3.28 -21.01 -25.11
N LEU A 75 2.10 -21.65 -25.21
CA LEU A 75 1.44 -21.86 -26.50
C LEU A 75 0.95 -20.56 -27.14
N GLU A 76 0.70 -19.52 -26.36
CA GLU A 76 0.33 -18.20 -26.88
C GLU A 76 1.47 -17.47 -27.61
N ASP A 77 2.72 -17.86 -27.37
CA ASP A 77 3.90 -17.30 -28.04
C ASP A 77 4.21 -18.02 -29.37
N VAL A 78 3.51 -19.11 -29.66
CA VAL A 78 3.67 -19.89 -30.89
C VAL A 78 2.74 -19.35 -31.98
N ASN A 79 3.29 -18.58 -32.92
CA ASN A 79 2.52 -17.94 -33.99
C ASN A 79 1.83 -18.91 -34.97
N ASP A 80 2.39 -20.11 -35.16
CA ASP A 80 1.94 -21.06 -36.19
C ASP A 80 0.93 -22.10 -35.65
N LEU A 81 0.18 -21.75 -34.60
CA LEU A 81 -0.93 -22.56 -34.11
C LEU A 81 -2.23 -22.19 -34.82
N SER A 82 -2.97 -23.19 -35.28
CA SER A 82 -4.33 -22.99 -35.80
C SER A 82 -5.38 -23.10 -34.70
N SER A 83 -5.17 -23.98 -33.72
CA SER A 83 -6.06 -24.12 -32.56
C SER A 83 -5.38 -24.84 -31.40
N VAL A 84 -5.85 -24.53 -30.20
CA VAL A 84 -5.62 -25.30 -28.98
C VAL A 84 -6.98 -25.72 -28.46
N THR A 85 -7.14 -26.98 -28.09
CA THR A 85 -8.39 -27.52 -27.53
C THR A 85 -8.06 -28.30 -26.27
N CYS A 86 -8.75 -28.01 -25.18
CA CYS A 86 -8.55 -28.71 -23.92
C CYS A 86 -9.77 -29.54 -23.54
N SER A 87 -9.50 -30.66 -22.87
CA SER A 87 -10.44 -31.44 -22.09
C SER A 87 -9.90 -31.57 -20.66
N ALA A 88 -10.63 -32.25 -19.77
CA ALA A 88 -10.18 -32.48 -18.40
C ALA A 88 -8.81 -33.21 -18.31
N GLU A 89 -8.48 -34.04 -19.31
CA GLU A 89 -7.31 -34.92 -19.29
C GLU A 89 -6.44 -34.80 -20.55
N SER A 90 -6.74 -33.86 -21.45
CA SER A 90 -5.96 -33.70 -22.68
C SER A 90 -5.86 -32.27 -23.16
N VAL A 91 -4.70 -31.94 -23.74
CA VAL A 91 -4.50 -30.71 -24.53
C VAL A 91 -4.11 -31.11 -25.94
N THR A 92 -4.90 -30.67 -26.92
CA THR A 92 -4.63 -30.88 -28.34
C THR A 92 -4.18 -29.57 -28.97
N VAL A 93 -2.97 -29.58 -29.53
CA VAL A 93 -2.37 -28.44 -30.23
C VAL A 93 -2.35 -28.76 -31.73
N THR A 94 -2.94 -27.88 -32.54
CA THR A 94 -2.97 -28.02 -34.00
C THR A 94 -2.15 -26.90 -34.63
N PHE A 95 -1.24 -27.27 -35.54
CA PHE A 95 -0.36 -26.33 -36.23
C PHE A 95 -0.92 -25.95 -37.60
N ASN A 96 -0.56 -24.77 -38.11
CA ASN A 96 -0.81 -24.35 -39.48
C ASN A 96 0.44 -24.46 -40.39
N SER A 97 1.59 -24.83 -39.81
CA SER A 97 2.90 -24.95 -40.47
C SER A 97 3.51 -26.33 -40.23
N THR A 98 3.81 -27.04 -41.32
CA THR A 98 4.52 -28.33 -41.25
C THR A 98 5.92 -28.19 -40.69
N ALA A 99 6.61 -27.08 -40.98
CA ALA A 99 7.97 -26.83 -40.48
C ALA A 99 7.97 -26.69 -38.95
N THR A 100 6.99 -25.96 -38.42
CA THR A 100 6.84 -25.70 -36.99
C THR A 100 6.39 -26.96 -36.24
N PHE A 101 5.50 -27.76 -36.84
CA PHE A 101 5.17 -29.10 -36.34
C PHE A 101 6.40 -30.02 -36.30
N ASP A 102 7.19 -30.04 -37.38
CA ASP A 102 8.40 -30.88 -37.46
C ASP A 102 9.45 -30.45 -36.42
N GLN A 103 9.57 -29.14 -36.16
CA GLN A 103 10.42 -28.63 -35.10
C GLN A 103 9.94 -29.13 -33.73
N ALA A 104 8.67 -28.95 -33.38
CA ALA A 104 8.11 -29.50 -32.13
C ALA A 104 8.28 -31.01 -32.02
N TYR A 105 8.08 -31.76 -33.11
CA TYR A 105 8.30 -33.21 -33.13
C TYR A 105 9.74 -33.59 -32.78
N SER A 106 10.71 -32.76 -33.17
CA SER A 106 12.13 -32.98 -32.92
C SER A 106 12.60 -32.52 -31.55
N SER A 107 12.05 -31.42 -31.01
CA SER A 107 12.55 -30.78 -29.79
C SER A 107 11.75 -31.12 -28.54
N TRP A 108 10.45 -31.39 -28.64
CA TRP A 108 9.62 -31.59 -27.46
C TRP A 108 9.89 -32.95 -26.81
N PRO A 109 10.09 -33.00 -25.48
CA PRO A 109 10.19 -34.26 -24.77
C PRO A 109 8.86 -35.00 -24.84
N ARG A 110 8.90 -36.34 -24.94
CA ARG A 110 7.69 -37.16 -25.12
C ARG A 110 6.80 -37.22 -23.87
N SER A 111 7.33 -36.82 -22.71
CA SER A 111 6.68 -36.77 -21.40
C SER A 111 7.40 -35.77 -20.51
N GLY A 112 6.75 -35.26 -19.46
CA GLY A 112 7.37 -34.32 -18.52
C GLY A 112 7.56 -32.93 -19.13
N LEU A 113 6.58 -32.49 -19.93
CA LEU A 113 6.50 -31.16 -20.53
C LEU A 113 5.36 -30.39 -19.88
N LEU A 114 5.54 -29.11 -19.63
CA LEU A 114 4.45 -28.22 -19.24
C LEU A 114 3.92 -27.49 -20.47
N LEU A 115 2.59 -27.47 -20.64
CA LEU A 115 1.93 -26.66 -21.65
C LEU A 115 1.23 -25.50 -20.94
N VAL A 116 1.57 -24.27 -21.31
CA VAL A 116 0.93 -23.06 -20.78
C VAL A 116 -0.03 -22.51 -21.83
N THR A 117 -1.27 -22.25 -21.43
CA THR A 117 -2.31 -21.68 -22.29
C THR A 117 -2.81 -20.36 -21.73
N ASN A 118 -3.29 -19.47 -22.60
CA ASN A 118 -3.98 -18.22 -22.24
C ASN A 118 -5.44 -18.29 -22.70
N HIS A 119 -6.26 -19.05 -21.98
CA HIS A 119 -7.69 -19.21 -22.27
C HIS A 119 -8.01 -19.68 -23.72
N LEU A 120 -6.99 -20.09 -24.50
CA LEU A 120 -7.11 -20.50 -25.89
C LEU A 120 -7.98 -21.76 -25.97
N GLY A 121 -9.14 -21.68 -26.62
CA GLY A 121 -10.06 -22.81 -26.71
C GLY A 121 -10.79 -23.13 -25.39
N ASN A 122 -10.97 -22.13 -24.51
CA ASN A 122 -11.63 -22.25 -23.21
C ASN A 122 -10.96 -23.26 -22.26
N CYS A 123 -9.63 -23.39 -22.36
CA CYS A 123 -8.87 -24.30 -21.50
C CYS A 123 -8.97 -23.94 -20.02
N ASP A 124 -9.13 -22.66 -19.70
CA ASP A 124 -9.03 -22.16 -18.33
C ASP A 124 -10.09 -21.11 -18.04
N ALA A 125 -10.22 -20.68 -16.78
CA ALA A 125 -11.13 -19.60 -16.45
C ALA A 125 -10.73 -18.30 -17.17
N GLU A 126 -11.68 -17.39 -17.31
CA GLU A 126 -11.41 -16.06 -17.84
C GLU A 126 -10.37 -15.36 -16.95
N ALA A 127 -9.39 -14.66 -17.56
CA ALA A 127 -8.24 -14.04 -16.91
C ALA A 127 -7.17 -14.99 -16.32
N GLU A 128 -7.28 -16.31 -16.51
CA GLU A 128 -6.29 -17.28 -16.06
C GLU A 128 -5.44 -17.83 -17.21
N ARG A 129 -4.20 -18.22 -16.87
CA ARG A 129 -3.40 -19.12 -17.70
C ARG A 129 -3.44 -20.52 -17.11
N GLY A 130 -3.77 -21.50 -17.94
CA GLY A 130 -3.65 -22.90 -17.53
C GLY A 130 -2.25 -23.41 -17.68
N ILE A 131 -1.83 -24.22 -16.72
CA ILE A 131 -0.58 -24.95 -16.79
C ILE A 131 -0.92 -26.43 -16.71
N TYR A 132 -0.49 -27.17 -17.72
CA TYR A 132 -0.82 -28.58 -17.90
C TYR A 132 0.45 -29.41 -17.93
N HIS A 133 0.56 -30.37 -17.01
CA HIS A 133 1.63 -31.35 -17.05
C HIS A 133 1.28 -32.46 -18.04
N ALA A 134 2.04 -32.54 -19.14
CA ALA A 134 1.90 -33.54 -20.16
C ALA A 134 2.65 -34.83 -19.79
N ALA A 135 1.89 -35.85 -19.41
CA ALA A 135 2.40 -37.19 -19.11
C ALA A 135 2.86 -37.92 -20.38
N SER A 136 2.22 -37.67 -21.52
CA SER A 136 2.61 -38.24 -22.81
C SER A 136 2.17 -37.37 -23.98
N LEU A 137 2.92 -37.38 -25.08
CA LEU A 137 2.59 -36.67 -26.32
C LEU A 137 2.43 -37.64 -27.51
N LEU A 138 1.31 -37.52 -28.22
CA LEU A 138 1.01 -38.22 -29.46
C LEU A 138 1.08 -37.25 -30.64
N PHE A 139 1.92 -37.55 -31.62
CA PHE A 139 2.16 -36.69 -32.78
C PHE A 139 1.50 -37.28 -34.02
N ASN A 140 0.65 -36.51 -34.69
CA ASN A 140 0.03 -36.91 -35.95
C ASN A 140 0.39 -35.90 -37.05
N ARG A 141 1.31 -36.32 -37.93
CA ARG A 141 1.80 -35.51 -39.06
C ARG A 141 0.73 -35.27 -40.13
N SER A 142 -0.25 -36.17 -40.28
CA SER A 142 -1.29 -36.01 -41.32
C SER A 142 -2.25 -34.87 -41.02
N THR A 143 -2.51 -34.62 -39.74
CA THR A 143 -3.38 -33.55 -39.23
C THR A 143 -2.60 -32.38 -38.65
N LEU A 144 -1.26 -32.47 -38.59
CA LEU A 144 -0.37 -31.52 -37.90
C LEU A 144 -0.82 -31.27 -36.45
N THR A 145 -1.19 -32.33 -35.73
CA THR A 145 -1.68 -32.24 -34.34
C THR A 145 -0.75 -32.93 -33.36
N ILE A 146 -0.53 -32.31 -32.20
CA ILE A 146 0.06 -32.93 -31.03
C ILE A 146 -1.04 -33.06 -29.97
N THR A 147 -1.31 -34.28 -29.51
CA THR A 147 -2.25 -34.54 -28.42
C THR A 147 -1.48 -34.95 -27.18
N ALA A 148 -1.56 -34.13 -26.15
CA ALA A 148 -0.99 -34.38 -24.85
C ALA A 148 -2.04 -35.03 -23.94
N SER A 149 -1.66 -36.11 -23.25
CA SER A 149 -2.37 -36.56 -22.05
C SER A 149 -1.87 -35.73 -20.87
N THR A 150 -2.76 -35.00 -20.22
CA THR A 150 -2.40 -33.93 -19.30
C THR A 150 -3.14 -33.99 -17.97
N SER A 151 -2.48 -33.54 -16.91
CA SER A 151 -3.13 -33.15 -15.65
C SER A 151 -2.95 -31.65 -15.44
N LYS A 152 -4.02 -30.94 -15.05
CA LYS A 152 -3.93 -29.52 -14.67
C LYS A 152 -3.06 -29.36 -13.42
N THR A 153 -2.21 -28.34 -13.43
CA THR A 153 -1.31 -27.96 -12.33
C THR A 153 -1.32 -26.43 -12.21
N SER A 154 -0.47 -25.87 -11.35
CA SER A 154 -0.38 -24.43 -11.12
C SER A 154 1.06 -23.95 -11.13
N LEU A 155 1.23 -22.62 -11.24
CA LEU A 155 2.56 -22.02 -11.19
C LEU A 155 3.21 -22.27 -9.82
N GLN A 156 2.43 -22.21 -8.73
CA GLN A 156 2.88 -22.56 -7.38
C GLN A 156 3.47 -23.97 -7.30
N GLN A 157 2.87 -24.94 -7.99
CA GLN A 157 3.31 -26.34 -7.93
C GLN A 157 4.56 -26.61 -8.78
N GLN A 158 4.73 -25.89 -9.89
CA GLN A 158 5.76 -26.17 -10.89
C GLN A 158 6.95 -25.22 -10.84
N ALA A 159 6.80 -24.01 -10.30
CA ALA A 159 7.90 -23.06 -10.22
C ALA A 159 8.84 -23.38 -9.04
N LYS A 160 10.13 -23.13 -9.26
CA LYS A 160 11.19 -23.11 -8.24
C LYS A 160 11.35 -21.71 -7.70
N ASN A 161 11.43 -20.74 -8.61
CA ASN A 161 11.49 -19.32 -8.31
C ASN A 161 10.43 -18.59 -9.12
N VAL A 162 9.88 -17.54 -8.53
CA VAL A 162 8.98 -16.61 -9.22
C VAL A 162 9.41 -15.19 -8.90
N THR A 163 9.52 -14.37 -9.95
CA THR A 163 9.71 -12.92 -9.87
C THR A 163 8.47 -12.25 -10.45
N ILE A 164 7.79 -11.44 -9.65
CA ILE A 164 6.64 -10.66 -10.07
C ILE A 164 6.98 -9.20 -9.93
N ALA A 165 6.86 -8.44 -11.01
CA ALA A 165 6.94 -6.99 -11.00
C ALA A 165 5.59 -6.39 -11.41
N PHE A 166 5.14 -5.35 -10.71
CA PHE A 166 3.87 -4.69 -10.96
C PHE A 166 4.00 -3.17 -10.88
N GLY A 167 3.09 -2.45 -11.54
CA GLY A 167 3.08 -0.98 -11.65
C GLY A 167 4.12 -0.38 -12.61
N GLN A 168 5.24 -1.08 -12.86
CA GLN A 168 6.15 -0.74 -13.96
C GLN A 168 5.91 -1.63 -15.19
N PRO A 169 5.77 -1.07 -16.40
CA PRO A 169 5.93 -1.85 -17.62
C PRO A 169 7.40 -2.27 -17.76
N ALA A 170 7.62 -3.40 -18.45
CA ALA A 170 8.92 -3.80 -19.00
C ALA A 170 9.75 -2.60 -19.54
N PRO A 171 11.09 -2.68 -19.57
CA PRO A 171 12.04 -1.54 -19.66
C PRO A 171 11.92 -0.57 -20.86
N THR A 172 10.93 -0.71 -21.74
CA THR A 172 10.75 0.11 -22.95
C THR A 172 9.34 0.64 -23.19
N GLN A 173 8.40 0.51 -22.24
CA GLN A 173 7.03 1.07 -22.37
C GLN A 173 6.72 2.11 -21.29
N ARG A 174 5.87 3.10 -21.63
CA ARG A 174 5.54 4.23 -20.75
C ARG A 174 4.81 3.74 -19.49
N LYS A 175 5.33 4.14 -18.32
CA LYS A 175 4.86 3.89 -16.95
C LYS A 175 3.33 4.01 -16.87
N ARG A 176 2.63 3.00 -16.34
CA ARG A 176 1.23 3.17 -15.92
C ARG A 176 1.15 2.82 -14.44
N GLU A 177 1.14 3.88 -13.67
CA GLU A 177 1.04 3.91 -12.22
C GLU A 177 -0.34 3.41 -11.78
N LEU A 178 -0.39 2.55 -10.75
CA LEU A 178 -1.63 2.17 -10.08
C LEU A 178 -2.07 3.32 -9.17
N THR A 179 -2.68 4.34 -9.77
CA THR A 179 -3.07 5.56 -9.06
C THR A 179 -4.50 5.47 -8.54
N THR A 180 -4.67 5.77 -7.25
CA THR A 180 -5.97 6.08 -6.65
C THR A 180 -5.94 7.52 -6.17
N SER A 181 -6.99 8.29 -6.47
CA SER A 181 -7.17 9.66 -5.98
C SER A 181 -8.50 9.79 -5.25
N VAL A 182 -8.52 10.59 -4.18
CA VAL A 182 -9.70 10.87 -3.38
C VAL A 182 -9.80 12.36 -3.14
N ASP A 183 -11.04 12.86 -3.16
CA ASP A 183 -11.38 14.23 -2.80
C ASP A 183 -12.50 14.15 -1.76
N LEU A 184 -12.17 14.50 -0.52
CA LEU A 184 -13.05 14.40 0.63
C LEU A 184 -13.23 15.77 1.25
N ALA A 185 -14.48 16.10 1.53
CA ALA A 185 -14.86 17.29 2.28
C ALA A 185 -15.82 16.92 3.42
N TRP A 186 -15.62 17.52 4.59
CA TRP A 186 -16.46 17.31 5.75
C TRP A 186 -16.52 18.57 6.62
N SER A 187 -17.66 18.78 7.29
CA SER A 187 -17.81 19.73 8.39
C SER A 187 -18.79 19.14 9.41
N GLY A 188 -18.56 19.43 10.69
CA GLY A 188 -19.36 18.84 11.75
C GLY A 188 -18.71 18.88 13.12
N ASP A 189 -19.43 18.37 14.12
CA ASP A 189 -18.94 18.32 15.48
C ASP A 189 -18.09 17.07 15.72
N LEU A 190 -16.88 17.27 16.22
CA LEU A 190 -16.06 16.20 16.79
C LEU A 190 -16.56 15.83 18.20
N ILE A 191 -17.07 16.83 18.93
CA ILE A 191 -17.79 16.65 20.19
C ILE A 191 -18.75 17.84 20.39
N ARG A 192 -19.95 17.56 20.90
CA ARG A 192 -20.93 18.59 21.29
C ARG A 192 -21.53 18.24 22.64
N THR A 193 -21.11 18.97 23.67
CA THR A 193 -21.68 18.90 25.03
C THR A 193 -21.97 20.32 25.53
N PRO A 194 -22.75 20.48 26.61
CA PRO A 194 -22.95 21.80 27.22
C PRO A 194 -21.67 22.49 27.71
N ALA A 195 -20.62 21.72 28.01
CA ALA A 195 -19.38 22.23 28.59
C ALA A 195 -18.24 22.35 27.58
N LEU A 196 -18.25 21.56 26.51
CA LEU A 196 -17.24 21.55 25.44
C LEU A 196 -17.91 21.29 24.09
N THR A 197 -17.64 22.17 23.14
CA THR A 197 -17.98 21.98 21.73
C THR A 197 -16.70 22.11 20.91
N ILE A 198 -16.44 21.12 20.05
CA ILE A 198 -15.37 21.18 19.05
C ILE A 198 -16.02 20.90 17.71
N HIS A 199 -15.96 21.90 16.83
CA HIS A 199 -16.56 21.89 15.52
C HIS A 199 -15.47 22.04 14.46
N ALA A 200 -15.40 21.09 13.52
CA ALA A 200 -14.64 21.28 12.31
C ALA A 200 -15.49 22.13 11.35
N ASN A 201 -15.11 23.40 11.20
CA ASN A 201 -15.77 24.32 10.29
C ASN A 201 -15.58 23.86 8.84
N GLU A 202 -14.40 23.31 8.55
CA GLU A 202 -14.01 22.79 7.24
C GLU A 202 -12.92 21.74 7.42
N ALA A 203 -13.04 20.62 6.74
CA ALA A 203 -12.00 19.63 6.58
C ALA A 203 -12.00 19.14 5.12
N THR A 204 -10.95 19.46 4.38
CA THR A 204 -10.73 18.99 3.02
C THR A 204 -9.47 18.15 2.93
N LEU A 205 -9.52 17.10 2.11
CA LEU A 205 -8.41 16.20 1.87
C LEU A 205 -8.47 15.71 0.43
N ASP A 206 -7.48 16.13 -0.34
CA ASP A 206 -7.17 15.58 -1.66
C ASP A 206 -5.91 14.73 -1.52
N ALA A 207 -5.99 13.45 -1.85
CA ALA A 207 -4.84 12.57 -1.79
C ALA A 207 -4.77 11.68 -3.02
N SER A 208 -3.55 11.43 -3.48
CA SER A 208 -3.26 10.44 -4.51
C SER A 208 -2.16 9.49 -4.07
N VAL A 209 -2.37 8.20 -4.34
CA VAL A 209 -1.43 7.12 -4.05
C VAL A 209 -1.18 6.36 -5.34
N THR A 210 0.09 6.15 -5.67
CA THR A 210 0.55 5.23 -6.71
C THR A 210 1.36 4.11 -6.06
N ILE A 211 1.18 2.88 -6.56
CA ILE A 211 1.91 1.70 -6.07
C ILE A 211 2.62 0.97 -7.20
N ASP A 212 3.90 0.70 -6.99
CA ASP A 212 4.75 -0.16 -7.81
C ASP A 212 5.44 -1.19 -6.89
N GLY A 213 5.93 -2.31 -7.44
CA GLY A 213 6.66 -3.25 -6.60
C GLY A 213 7.26 -4.45 -7.32
N ILE A 214 8.13 -5.16 -6.59
CA ILE A 214 8.79 -6.39 -7.00
C ILE A 214 8.75 -7.43 -5.88
N ILE A 215 8.35 -8.65 -6.23
CA ILE A 215 8.31 -9.82 -5.36
C ILE A 215 9.17 -10.89 -6.00
N GLN A 216 10.19 -11.36 -5.30
CA GLN A 216 10.97 -12.53 -5.68
C GLN A 216 10.82 -13.58 -4.61
N TYR A 217 10.37 -14.78 -4.97
CA TYR A 217 10.07 -15.84 -4.03
C TYR A 217 10.65 -17.17 -4.52
N ASN A 218 11.34 -17.88 -3.61
CA ASN A 218 11.78 -19.25 -3.82
C ASN A 218 10.73 -20.20 -3.21
N ILE A 219 10.08 -20.97 -4.07
CA ILE A 219 9.01 -21.90 -3.70
C ILE A 219 9.58 -23.15 -3.03
N GLU A 220 10.76 -23.62 -3.46
CA GLU A 220 11.40 -24.83 -2.90
C GLU A 220 11.83 -24.61 -1.43
N THR A 221 12.38 -23.45 -1.13
CA THR A 221 12.81 -23.06 0.23
C THR A 221 11.74 -22.31 1.02
N GLN A 222 10.59 -22.02 0.40
CA GLN A 222 9.49 -21.25 0.97
C GLN A 222 9.95 -19.90 1.57
N SER A 223 10.83 -19.21 0.85
CA SER A 223 11.43 -17.97 1.33
C SER A 223 11.34 -16.87 0.30
N ALA A 224 10.95 -15.68 0.74
CA ALA A 224 11.07 -14.47 -0.05
C ALA A 224 12.55 -14.06 -0.19
N ILE A 225 12.96 -13.78 -1.43
CA ILE A 225 14.30 -13.31 -1.81
C ILE A 225 14.34 -11.78 -1.85
N SER A 226 13.28 -11.15 -2.35
CA SER A 226 13.12 -9.70 -2.43
C SER A 226 11.65 -9.33 -2.30
N LEU A 227 11.33 -8.32 -1.50
CA LEU A 227 9.98 -7.78 -1.32
C LEU A 227 10.08 -6.26 -1.26
N GLY A 228 10.07 -5.63 -2.43
CA GLY A 228 10.12 -4.18 -2.58
C GLY A 228 8.75 -3.62 -2.95
N ILE A 229 8.33 -2.57 -2.25
CA ILE A 229 7.15 -1.77 -2.60
C ILE A 229 7.58 -0.32 -2.73
N ASP A 230 7.27 0.30 -3.86
CA ASP A 230 7.45 1.73 -4.08
C ASP A 230 6.09 2.41 -4.06
N LEU A 231 5.95 3.45 -3.23
CA LEU A 231 4.75 4.25 -3.09
C LEU A 231 5.04 5.69 -3.49
N ALA A 232 4.27 6.25 -4.40
CA ALA A 232 4.22 7.70 -4.58
C ALA A 232 2.96 8.22 -3.89
N PHE A 233 3.12 9.15 -2.98
CA PHE A 233 2.01 9.73 -2.22
C PHE A 233 2.05 11.24 -2.35
N ALA A 234 0.92 11.82 -2.76
CA ALA A 234 0.70 13.26 -2.70
C ALA A 234 -0.59 13.55 -1.93
N MET A 235 -0.57 14.61 -1.12
CA MET A 235 -1.69 15.01 -0.30
C MET A 235 -1.74 16.52 -0.13
N ASP A 236 -2.91 17.08 -0.38
CA ASP A 236 -3.29 18.44 -0.06
C ASP A 236 -4.45 18.40 0.95
N SER A 237 -4.38 19.21 1.99
CA SER A 237 -5.41 19.24 3.03
C SER A 237 -5.60 20.63 3.61
N ALA A 238 -6.83 20.89 4.04
CA ALA A 238 -7.16 22.04 4.86
C ALA A 238 -8.05 21.60 6.02
N LEU A 239 -7.78 22.14 7.21
CA LEU A 239 -8.53 21.84 8.42
C LEU A 239 -8.74 23.13 9.20
N SER A 240 -10.00 23.48 9.43
CA SER A 240 -10.43 24.60 10.27
C SER A 240 -11.26 24.08 11.43
N ILE A 241 -10.80 24.34 12.65
CA ILE A 241 -11.46 23.90 13.87
C ILE A 241 -11.79 25.11 14.73
N SER A 242 -13.02 25.14 15.24
CA SER A 242 -13.45 26.01 16.33
C SER A 242 -13.75 25.16 17.56
N ALA A 243 -13.28 25.62 18.72
CA ALA A 243 -13.54 24.99 20.00
C ALA A 243 -14.09 26.04 20.96
N SER A 244 -15.07 25.65 21.77
CA SER A 244 -15.66 26.46 22.83
C SER A 244 -15.72 25.63 24.11
N ALA A 245 -15.04 26.11 25.14
CA ALA A 245 -14.94 25.43 26.43
C ALA A 245 -15.48 26.33 27.54
N ALA A 246 -16.42 25.81 28.32
CA ALA A 246 -17.02 26.49 29.47
C ALA A 246 -16.32 26.16 30.80
N GLY A 247 -15.09 25.66 30.75
CA GLY A 247 -14.33 25.21 31.93
C GLY A 247 -13.08 24.42 31.54
N SER A 248 -12.36 23.91 32.53
CA SER A 248 -11.11 23.18 32.31
C SER A 248 -11.33 21.74 31.83
N PHE A 249 -10.56 21.31 30.84
CA PHE A 249 -10.56 19.99 30.25
C PHE A 249 -9.14 19.43 30.18
N LEU A 250 -8.98 18.18 30.61
CA LEU A 250 -7.76 17.44 30.38
C LEU A 250 -7.54 17.24 28.87
N ARG A 251 -6.28 17.23 28.47
CA ARG A 251 -5.86 17.01 27.09
C ARG A 251 -6.42 15.67 26.57
N ASN A 252 -7.13 15.72 25.45
CA ASN A 252 -7.67 14.54 24.78
C ASN A 252 -7.73 14.74 23.26
N ALA A 253 -7.64 13.64 22.51
CA ALA A 253 -7.75 13.63 21.06
C ALA A 253 -9.21 13.39 20.63
N TYR A 254 -9.70 14.26 19.75
CA TYR A 254 -11.00 14.15 19.11
C TYR A 254 -10.80 13.97 17.61
N THR A 255 -11.28 12.85 17.08
CA THR A 255 -10.96 12.42 15.70
C THR A 255 -12.24 12.13 14.93
N TYR A 256 -12.27 12.61 13.68
CA TYR A 256 -13.18 12.11 12.66
C TYR A 256 -12.39 11.24 11.69
N LYS A 257 -12.92 10.03 11.42
CA LYS A 257 -12.36 9.12 10.42
C LYS A 257 -13.37 8.98 9.29
N TRP A 258 -12.90 9.17 8.05
CA TRP A 258 -13.70 8.76 6.91
C TRP A 258 -13.72 7.24 6.83
N ASN A 259 -14.69 6.69 6.10
CA ASN A 259 -14.63 5.29 5.73
C ASN A 259 -13.35 5.05 4.93
N ALA A 260 -12.68 3.94 5.21
CA ALA A 260 -11.52 3.51 4.45
C ALA A 260 -11.83 3.56 2.96
N VAL A 261 -11.02 4.28 2.21
CA VAL A 261 -11.12 4.28 0.75
C VAL A 261 -10.31 3.09 0.29
N GLU A 262 -11.01 2.05 -0.10
CA GLU A 262 -10.37 0.91 -0.74
C GLU A 262 -9.88 1.38 -2.12
N ALA A 263 -8.56 1.42 -2.28
CA ALA A 263 -7.93 1.86 -3.50
C ALA A 263 -8.02 0.77 -4.57
N ALA A 264 -7.77 1.12 -5.83
CA ALA A 264 -7.82 0.18 -6.95
C ALA A 264 -6.72 -0.88 -6.82
N GLY A 265 -7.00 -1.95 -6.07
CA GLY A 265 -6.17 -3.14 -6.03
C GLY A 265 -6.23 -3.88 -7.36
N PHE A 266 -5.32 -4.83 -7.54
CA PHE A 266 -5.33 -5.72 -8.68
C PHE A 266 -5.10 -7.17 -8.27
N SER A 267 -5.60 -8.09 -9.08
CA SER A 267 -5.38 -9.52 -8.90
C SER A 267 -4.93 -10.17 -10.19
N ILE A 268 -3.91 -11.00 -10.12
CA ILE A 268 -3.62 -12.05 -11.09
C ILE A 268 -4.15 -13.35 -10.46
N PRO A 269 -5.28 -13.90 -10.95
CA PRO A 269 -5.92 -15.06 -10.34
C PRO A 269 -4.94 -16.22 -10.13
N GLY A 270 -5.00 -16.83 -8.94
CA GLY A 270 -4.12 -17.92 -8.53
C GLY A 270 -2.64 -17.57 -8.37
N ILE A 271 -2.22 -16.31 -8.56
CA ILE A 271 -0.81 -15.89 -8.50
C ILE A 271 -0.60 -14.79 -7.46
N LEU A 272 -1.23 -13.64 -7.62
CA LEU A 272 -0.95 -12.45 -6.81
C LEU A 272 -2.20 -11.61 -6.63
N THR A 273 -2.48 -11.20 -5.40
CA THR A 273 -3.45 -10.15 -5.10
C THR A 273 -2.75 -9.02 -4.35
N VAL A 274 -2.91 -7.79 -4.82
CA VAL A 274 -2.43 -6.59 -4.15
C VAL A 274 -3.62 -5.67 -3.88
N GLY A 275 -3.88 -5.40 -2.60
CA GLY A 275 -5.01 -4.61 -2.15
C GLY A 275 -4.55 -3.43 -1.31
N PRO A 276 -4.52 -2.20 -1.87
CA PRO A 276 -4.27 -1.01 -1.09
C PRO A 276 -5.53 -0.50 -0.40
N VAL A 277 -5.34 0.00 0.81
CA VAL A 277 -6.38 0.66 1.61
C VAL A 277 -5.85 2.02 2.02
N LEU A 278 -6.65 3.06 1.83
CA LEU A 278 -6.34 4.41 2.26
C LEU A 278 -7.27 4.80 3.42
N ASP A 279 -6.70 4.89 4.60
CA ASP A 279 -7.37 5.32 5.82
C ASP A 279 -7.06 6.77 6.12
N LEU A 280 -8.10 7.60 6.21
CA LEU A 280 -7.98 9.05 6.34
C LEU A 280 -8.68 9.55 7.58
N ASN A 281 -8.05 10.48 8.28
CA ASN A 281 -8.61 11.08 9.47
C ASN A 281 -8.16 12.52 9.68
N VAL A 282 -9.02 13.28 10.35
CA VAL A 282 -8.71 14.62 10.85
C VAL A 282 -9.11 14.70 12.30
N GLY A 283 -8.52 15.64 13.02
CA GLY A 283 -8.92 15.87 14.40
C GLY A 283 -8.15 16.98 15.06
N VAL A 284 -8.31 17.04 16.38
CA VAL A 284 -7.57 17.94 17.25
C VAL A 284 -7.22 17.21 18.54
N ASP A 285 -6.00 17.38 19.01
CA ASP A 285 -5.61 17.07 20.37
C ASP A 285 -5.68 18.36 21.19
N MET A 286 -6.64 18.44 22.11
CA MET A 286 -6.96 19.68 22.83
C MET A 286 -6.99 19.48 24.34
N GLY A 287 -6.36 20.39 25.06
CA GLY A 287 -6.50 20.58 26.50
C GLY A 287 -6.67 22.06 26.83
N MET A 288 -7.40 22.39 27.89
CA MET A 288 -7.64 23.78 28.27
C MET A 288 -7.83 23.91 29.78
N ASN A 289 -7.31 24.99 30.35
CA ASN A 289 -7.53 25.36 31.74
C ASN A 289 -8.19 26.75 31.81
N GLY A 290 -9.52 26.77 31.84
CA GLY A 290 -10.29 28.01 31.85
C GLY A 290 -11.47 27.98 30.88
N THR A 291 -12.16 29.11 30.75
CA THR A 291 -13.23 29.29 29.77
C THR A 291 -12.71 30.13 28.62
N ALA A 292 -12.67 29.56 27.42
CA ALA A 292 -12.22 30.27 26.22
C ALA A 292 -12.79 29.62 24.96
N ASP A 293 -12.82 30.42 23.89
CA ASP A 293 -13.00 29.93 22.53
C ASP A 293 -11.65 29.93 21.82
N ALA A 294 -11.37 28.85 21.10
CA ALA A 294 -10.16 28.71 20.31
C ALA A 294 -10.52 28.44 18.85
N VAL A 295 -9.74 29.00 17.93
CA VAL A 295 -9.84 28.71 16.50
C VAL A 295 -8.44 28.35 16.01
N SER A 296 -8.34 27.23 15.30
CA SER A 296 -7.10 26.84 14.64
C SER A 296 -7.39 26.42 13.20
N ASN A 297 -6.62 26.99 12.27
CA ASN A 297 -6.67 26.64 10.86
C ASN A 297 -5.31 26.12 10.45
N MET A 298 -5.30 25.09 9.62
CA MET A 298 -4.13 24.44 9.07
C MET A 298 -4.37 24.17 7.60
N THR A 299 -3.36 24.41 6.77
CA THR A 299 -3.29 23.85 5.41
C THR A 299 -1.99 23.09 5.28
N MET A 300 -1.98 22.00 4.53
CA MET A 300 -0.78 21.23 4.29
C MET A 300 -0.77 20.68 2.86
N SER A 301 0.39 20.73 2.22
CA SER A 301 0.65 20.09 0.93
C SER A 301 1.92 19.26 1.03
N SER A 302 1.89 18.04 0.50
CA SER A 302 3.07 17.17 0.44
C SER A 302 3.05 16.25 -0.78
N ASN A 303 4.23 15.85 -1.21
CA ASN A 303 4.45 14.83 -2.22
C ASN A 303 5.75 14.09 -1.88
N GLY A 304 5.78 12.76 -1.97
CA GLY A 304 6.98 11.96 -1.77
C GLY A 304 6.94 10.62 -2.47
N LEU A 305 8.15 10.07 -2.65
CA LEU A 305 8.38 8.71 -3.10
C LEU A 305 8.96 7.92 -1.93
N PHE A 306 8.29 6.84 -1.57
CA PHE A 306 8.66 5.96 -0.48
C PHE A 306 9.04 4.61 -1.05
N HIS A 307 10.22 4.11 -0.69
CA HIS A 307 10.66 2.77 -0.97
C HIS A 307 10.59 1.95 0.32
N LEU A 308 9.86 0.86 0.31
CA LEU A 308 9.78 -0.10 1.41
C LEU A 308 10.47 -1.39 0.99
N ASP A 309 11.54 -1.75 1.70
CA ASP A 309 12.10 -3.10 1.66
C ASP A 309 11.55 -3.89 2.83
N LEU A 310 10.61 -4.79 2.54
CA LEU A 310 9.90 -5.57 3.55
C LEU A 310 10.74 -6.75 4.08
N LEU A 311 11.91 -7.05 3.50
CA LEU A 311 12.83 -8.04 4.07
C LEU A 311 13.85 -7.39 4.99
N ASN A 312 14.26 -6.16 4.65
CA ASN A 312 15.15 -5.34 5.44
C ASN A 312 14.65 -3.90 5.50
N MET A 313 13.80 -3.61 6.48
CA MET A 313 13.21 -2.28 6.64
C MET A 313 14.23 -1.16 6.88
N THR A 314 15.48 -1.47 7.25
CA THR A 314 16.55 -0.46 7.35
C THR A 314 17.03 0.06 5.98
N GLU A 315 16.71 -0.65 4.91
CA GLU A 315 16.95 -0.24 3.52
C GLU A 315 15.77 0.54 2.92
N SER A 316 14.69 0.71 3.68
CA SER A 316 13.58 1.57 3.29
C SER A 316 14.01 3.03 3.26
N SER A 317 13.47 3.81 2.33
CA SER A 317 13.90 5.20 2.13
C SER A 317 12.78 6.12 1.64
N VAL A 318 12.98 7.42 1.82
CA VAL A 318 12.08 8.48 1.35
C VAL A 318 12.84 9.42 0.43
N ARG A 319 12.25 9.79 -0.70
CA ARG A 319 12.84 10.70 -1.69
C ARG A 319 11.82 11.76 -2.14
N GLY A 320 12.32 12.95 -2.44
CA GLY A 320 11.51 14.05 -2.97
C GLY A 320 10.46 14.60 -1.99
N PHE A 321 10.53 14.23 -0.72
CA PHE A 321 9.54 14.59 0.28
C PHE A 321 9.85 15.94 0.93
N SER A 322 8.96 16.91 0.73
CA SER A 322 9.09 18.28 1.24
C SER A 322 7.70 18.84 1.58
N PRO A 323 7.15 18.54 2.77
CA PRO A 323 5.85 19.04 3.17
C PRO A 323 5.89 20.55 3.37
N THR A 324 4.83 21.24 2.97
CA THR A 324 4.61 22.66 3.25
C THR A 324 3.34 22.79 4.09
N ALA A 325 3.36 23.67 5.07
CA ALA A 325 2.21 23.89 5.94
C ALA A 325 2.04 25.37 6.26
N THR A 326 0.79 25.79 6.40
CA THR A 326 0.44 27.08 7.00
C THR A 326 -0.50 26.84 8.16
N ALA A 327 -0.39 27.68 9.19
CA ALA A 327 -1.22 27.57 10.38
C ALA A 327 -1.55 28.94 10.93
N THR A 328 -2.75 29.06 11.49
CA THR A 328 -3.17 30.22 12.26
C THR A 328 -3.93 29.75 13.47
N ALA A 329 -3.62 30.27 14.64
CA ALA A 329 -4.36 29.97 15.87
C ALA A 329 -4.77 31.26 16.58
N ARG A 330 -5.94 31.23 17.24
CA ARG A 330 -6.49 32.33 18.02
C ARG A 330 -7.19 31.79 19.26
N LEU A 331 -7.07 32.53 20.36
CA LEU A 331 -7.73 32.25 21.63
C LEU A 331 -8.48 33.52 22.08
N SER A 332 -9.72 33.38 22.55
CA SER A 332 -10.60 34.53 22.87
C SER A 332 -10.39 35.09 24.28
N ALA A 333 -9.68 34.37 25.14
CA ALA A 333 -9.42 34.76 26.53
C ALA A 333 -8.03 34.31 26.99
N LEU A 334 -7.56 34.86 28.12
CA LEU A 334 -6.35 34.39 28.79
C LEU A 334 -6.66 33.07 29.51
N ALA A 335 -6.20 31.97 28.94
CA ALA A 335 -6.28 30.63 29.49
C ALA A 335 -5.09 29.81 29.00
N ASP A 336 -4.61 28.87 29.82
CA ASP A 336 -3.69 27.86 29.32
C ASP A 336 -4.46 26.93 28.38
N ALA A 337 -3.99 26.79 27.15
CA ALA A 337 -4.63 25.94 26.17
C ALA A 337 -3.59 25.31 25.25
N GLN A 338 -3.79 24.04 24.95
CA GLN A 338 -3.10 23.35 23.88
C GLN A 338 -4.15 22.92 22.85
N MET A 339 -3.93 23.24 21.59
CA MET A 339 -4.88 22.93 20.52
C MET A 339 -4.13 22.50 19.26
N ASP A 340 -3.96 21.20 19.11
CA ASP A 340 -3.11 20.64 18.07
C ASP A 340 -3.97 20.00 16.98
N PRO A 341 -4.41 20.75 15.94
CA PRO A 341 -5.10 20.14 14.81
C PRO A 341 -4.16 19.21 14.06
N PHE A 342 -4.70 18.09 13.57
CA PHE A 342 -3.94 17.12 12.80
C PHE A 342 -4.73 16.56 11.63
N VAL A 343 -3.99 16.15 10.61
CA VAL A 343 -4.44 15.39 9.45
C VAL A 343 -3.61 14.11 9.40
N GLY A 344 -4.27 12.96 9.30
CA GLY A 344 -3.65 11.65 9.22
C GLY A 344 -4.06 10.92 7.95
N ALA A 345 -3.08 10.30 7.30
CA ALA A 345 -3.28 9.42 6.16
C ALA A 345 -2.48 8.13 6.35
N GLU A 346 -3.11 6.99 6.16
CA GLU A 346 -2.47 5.68 6.27
C GLU A 346 -2.74 4.88 5.00
N VAL A 347 -1.65 4.49 4.35
CA VAL A 347 -1.68 3.64 3.15
C VAL A 347 -1.32 2.23 3.59
N GLY A 348 -2.32 1.36 3.72
CA GLY A 348 -2.13 -0.07 3.86
C GLY A 348 -1.93 -0.73 2.50
N VAL A 349 -1.03 -1.71 2.42
CA VAL A 349 -0.85 -2.57 1.24
C VAL A 349 -0.81 -4.02 1.69
N THR A 350 -1.82 -4.77 1.27
CA THR A 350 -1.87 -6.23 1.44
C THR A 350 -1.34 -6.90 0.19
N VAL A 351 -0.43 -7.85 0.35
CA VAL A 351 0.15 -8.67 -0.71
C VAL A 351 -0.10 -10.14 -0.38
N ASN A 352 -0.88 -10.81 -1.22
CA ASN A 352 -1.14 -12.24 -1.12
C ASN A 352 -0.61 -12.97 -2.36
N LEU A 353 0.38 -13.84 -2.18
CA LEU A 353 0.99 -14.66 -3.22
C LEU A 353 0.48 -16.10 -3.13
N PHE A 354 0.08 -16.67 -4.25
CA PHE A 354 -0.38 -18.06 -4.39
C PHE A 354 -1.38 -18.48 -3.31
N GLU A 355 -2.42 -17.66 -3.11
CA GLU A 355 -3.52 -17.93 -2.17
C GLU A 355 -3.04 -18.15 -0.72
N GLY A 356 -2.03 -17.39 -0.28
CA GLY A 356 -1.54 -17.38 1.09
C GLY A 356 -0.20 -18.10 1.32
N LEU A 357 0.51 -18.52 0.26
CA LEU A 357 1.90 -18.96 0.41
C LEU A 357 2.78 -17.85 1.00
N LEU A 358 2.49 -16.62 0.61
CA LEU A 358 2.97 -15.41 1.27
C LEU A 358 1.74 -14.53 1.51
N ASP A 359 1.50 -14.16 2.75
CA ASP A 359 0.46 -13.20 3.13
C ASP A 359 1.11 -12.11 3.98
N LEU A 360 1.18 -10.92 3.41
CA LEU A 360 1.87 -9.79 4.01
C LEU A 360 0.94 -8.59 4.02
N SER A 361 0.79 -8.00 5.19
CA SER A 361 0.25 -6.66 5.37
C SER A 361 1.40 -5.72 5.67
N SER A 362 1.59 -4.70 4.82
CA SER A 362 2.47 -3.58 5.10
C SER A 362 1.65 -2.30 5.16
N GLY A 363 2.18 -1.28 5.80
CA GLY A 363 1.47 -0.02 5.97
C GLY A 363 2.45 1.14 6.03
N LEU A 364 2.00 2.29 5.56
CA LEU A 364 2.75 3.52 5.59
C LEU A 364 1.83 4.59 6.15
N GLN A 365 2.12 5.02 7.38
CA GLN A 365 1.32 5.97 8.13
C GLN A 365 2.01 7.33 8.09
N ALA A 366 1.34 8.32 7.51
CA ALA A 366 1.73 9.71 7.50
C ALA A 366 0.81 10.52 8.41
N ARG A 367 1.39 11.35 9.27
CA ARG A 367 0.60 12.24 10.13
C ARG A 367 1.23 13.63 10.16
N ALA A 368 0.39 14.61 9.91
CA ALA A 368 0.69 16.04 9.99
C ALA A 368 -0.01 16.63 11.20
N THR A 369 0.71 17.36 12.04
CA THR A 369 0.18 17.99 13.25
C THR A 369 0.72 19.41 13.34
N VAL A 370 -0.15 20.38 13.58
CA VAL A 370 0.29 21.71 14.04
C VAL A 370 0.13 21.72 15.55
N VAL A 371 1.22 21.90 16.28
CA VAL A 371 1.22 21.99 17.74
C VAL A 371 1.05 23.44 18.14
N ASN A 372 -0.06 23.80 18.78
CA ASN A 372 -0.29 25.17 19.26
C ASN A 372 -0.37 25.18 20.78
N VAL A 373 0.55 25.90 21.40
CA VAL A 373 0.61 26.03 22.86
C VAL A 373 0.40 27.49 23.23
N PHE A 374 -0.67 27.74 24.00
CA PHE A 374 -0.97 29.00 24.65
C PHE A 374 -0.72 28.82 26.14
N SER A 375 0.16 29.64 26.70
CA SER A 375 0.43 29.63 28.13
C SER A 375 0.28 31.03 28.70
N VAL A 376 -0.39 31.08 29.84
CA VAL A 376 -0.71 32.30 30.58
C VAL A 376 -0.21 32.07 32.00
N ASP A 377 0.86 32.75 32.36
CA ASP A 377 1.33 32.73 33.75
C ASP A 377 0.75 33.93 34.48
N ALA A 378 -0.34 33.69 35.20
CA ALA A 378 -1.04 34.71 35.99
C ALA A 378 -1.52 34.11 37.31
N ASP A 379 -0.81 34.39 38.42
CA ASP A 379 -1.33 34.12 39.76
C ASP A 379 -2.11 35.36 40.24
N MET A 380 -3.44 35.33 40.14
CA MET A 380 -4.32 36.43 40.53
C MET A 380 -4.74 36.30 42.00
N VAL A 381 -3.92 36.81 42.93
CA VAL A 381 -4.33 36.94 44.33
C VAL A 381 -4.97 38.31 44.56
N GLY A 382 -6.29 38.32 44.76
CA GLY A 382 -7.04 39.52 45.09
C GLY A 382 -7.08 39.80 46.59
N ASP A 383 -6.76 41.03 46.99
CA ASP A 383 -7.49 41.66 48.09
C ASP A 383 -7.56 43.19 47.92
N ASN A 384 -8.78 43.73 48.02
CA ASN A 384 -9.15 45.15 48.14
C ASN A 384 -8.51 46.19 47.19
N GLY A 385 -8.53 45.91 45.88
CA GLY A 385 -8.62 46.97 44.86
C GLY A 385 -7.33 47.45 44.22
N ASP A 386 -6.18 46.86 44.52
CA ASP A 386 -4.95 46.99 43.72
C ASP A 386 -4.35 45.60 43.47
N VAL A 387 -4.26 45.22 42.19
CA VAL A 387 -3.66 43.95 41.76
C VAL A 387 -2.14 44.10 41.80
N THR A 388 -1.48 43.33 42.66
CA THR A 388 -0.02 43.23 42.67
C THR A 388 0.38 41.82 42.26
N LEU A 389 1.18 41.76 41.21
CA LEU A 389 1.61 40.57 40.51
C LEU A 389 2.83 39.93 41.20
N VAL A 390 2.86 38.60 41.38
CA VAL A 390 3.98 37.84 41.99
C VAL A 390 4.43 36.69 41.07
N PRO A 391 5.74 36.44 40.88
CA PRO A 391 6.29 35.57 39.82
C PRO A 391 6.20 34.07 40.12
N GLY A 392 6.13 33.24 39.06
CA GLY A 392 6.23 31.78 39.06
C GLY A 392 7.34 31.29 38.11
N ASP A 393 8.34 30.56 38.61
CA ASP A 393 9.60 30.30 37.90
C ASP A 393 9.44 29.56 36.53
N GLY A 394 9.46 30.37 35.45
CA GLY A 394 9.91 30.09 34.08
C GLY A 394 8.88 30.39 32.98
N ASP A 395 9.06 31.30 32.03
CA ASP A 395 9.85 32.54 31.91
C ASP A 395 8.94 33.56 31.19
N CYS A 396 7.72 33.71 31.70
CA CYS A 396 6.78 34.76 31.29
C CYS A 396 5.91 35.23 32.46
N ASP A 397 6.57 35.57 33.58
CA ASP A 397 5.93 36.06 34.80
C ASP A 397 4.97 37.21 34.50
N ASN A 398 3.68 37.01 34.76
CA ASN A 398 2.62 37.98 34.47
C ASN A 398 2.56 38.40 33.00
N GLY A 399 2.64 37.39 32.14
CA GLY A 399 2.46 37.57 30.72
C GLY A 399 1.85 36.34 30.08
N TYR A 400 1.79 36.39 28.76
CA TYR A 400 1.41 35.26 27.94
C TYR A 400 2.44 35.03 26.85
N TRP A 401 2.53 33.78 26.40
CA TRP A 401 3.30 33.42 25.22
C TRP A 401 2.57 32.36 24.40
N PHE A 402 2.93 32.30 23.12
CA PHE A 402 2.34 31.39 22.15
C PHE A 402 3.43 30.80 21.26
N THR A 403 3.42 29.47 21.10
CA THR A 403 4.18 28.77 20.06
C THR A 403 3.28 28.00 19.12
N SER A 404 3.71 27.91 17.88
CA SER A 404 3.13 27.10 16.82
C SER A 404 4.25 26.37 16.12
N ASP A 405 4.24 25.05 16.18
CA ASP A 405 5.21 24.18 15.52
C ASP A 405 4.49 23.23 14.55
N PHE A 406 5.13 22.90 13.44
CA PHE A 406 4.61 21.91 12.49
C PHE A 406 5.41 20.63 12.58
N TRP A 407 4.72 19.55 12.93
CA TRP A 407 5.27 18.21 13.00
C TRP A 407 4.71 17.36 11.87
N PHE A 408 5.59 16.70 11.14
CA PHE A 408 5.20 15.69 10.18
C PHE A 408 6.03 14.43 10.34
N ASN A 409 5.36 13.31 10.57
CA ASN A 409 5.99 12.02 10.72
C ASN A 409 5.47 11.02 9.69
N VAL A 410 6.38 10.19 9.20
CA VAL A 410 6.07 9.04 8.37
C VAL A 410 6.67 7.81 9.02
N THR A 411 5.80 6.86 9.31
CA THR A 411 6.16 5.60 9.93
C THR A 411 5.73 4.46 9.02
N ALA A 412 6.66 3.57 8.68
CA ALA A 412 6.35 2.35 7.96
C ALA A 412 6.18 1.19 8.93
N THR A 413 5.23 0.34 8.62
CA THR A 413 4.89 -0.87 9.36
C THR A 413 4.92 -2.07 8.44
N MET A 414 5.42 -3.19 8.95
CA MET A 414 5.29 -4.47 8.30
C MET A 414 4.73 -5.46 9.30
N THR A 415 3.48 -5.87 9.08
CA THR A 415 2.67 -6.68 10.00
C THR A 415 2.65 -6.06 11.41
N ALA A 416 2.14 -6.79 12.41
CA ALA A 416 2.18 -6.33 13.80
C ALA A 416 3.59 -6.42 14.45
N LEU A 417 4.62 -6.78 13.67
CA LEU A 417 5.92 -7.21 14.21
C LEU A 417 7.03 -6.16 14.06
N TYR A 418 6.92 -5.25 13.09
CA TYR A 418 7.98 -4.28 12.82
C TYR A 418 7.45 -2.90 12.44
N THR A 419 8.09 -1.88 12.99
CA THR A 419 7.78 -0.46 12.75
C THR A 419 9.10 0.31 12.60
N ALA A 420 9.18 1.21 11.62
CA ALA A 420 10.32 2.11 11.44
C ALA A 420 9.86 3.52 11.06
N ASP A 421 10.47 4.52 11.69
CA ASP A 421 10.29 5.92 11.30
C ASP A 421 11.12 6.20 10.06
N LEU A 422 10.44 6.54 8.96
CA LEU A 422 11.07 6.83 7.68
C LEU A 422 11.37 8.31 7.50
N TYR A 423 10.56 9.17 8.11
CA TYR A 423 10.71 10.61 8.00
C TYR A 423 10.14 11.29 9.23
N HIS A 424 10.85 12.32 9.68
CA HIS A 424 10.38 13.23 10.71
C HIS A 424 10.89 14.63 10.36
N VAL A 425 9.99 15.60 10.36
CA VAL A 425 10.36 17.02 10.36
C VAL A 425 9.61 17.73 11.46
N ASP A 426 10.35 18.61 12.11
CA ASP A 426 9.87 19.58 13.09
C ASP A 426 10.27 20.96 12.57
N MET A 427 9.28 21.81 12.32
CA MET A 427 9.48 23.16 11.80
C MET A 427 8.77 24.18 12.70
N PRO A 428 9.51 25.08 13.38
CA PRO A 428 8.87 26.16 14.10
C PRO A 428 8.17 27.09 13.12
N MET A 429 6.87 27.31 13.33
CA MET A 429 6.06 28.18 12.48
C MET A 429 5.97 29.58 13.04
N TYR A 430 5.77 29.68 14.35
CA TYR A 430 5.60 30.95 15.03
C TYR A 430 5.95 30.82 16.51
N GLN A 431 6.64 31.82 17.03
CA GLN A 431 6.93 31.92 18.46
C GLN A 431 6.85 33.40 18.84
N THR A 432 6.01 33.73 19.81
CA THR A 432 6.04 35.06 20.42
C THR A 432 7.21 35.15 21.38
N SER A 433 7.80 36.34 21.52
CA SER A 433 8.46 36.69 22.78
C SER A 433 7.43 36.74 23.91
N CYS A 434 7.83 36.56 25.18
CA CYS A 434 6.92 36.79 26.30
C CYS A 434 6.28 38.18 26.21
N ILE A 435 4.96 38.25 26.33
CA ILE A 435 4.19 39.50 26.31
C ILE A 435 3.60 39.71 27.70
N LEU A 436 4.16 40.67 28.45
CA LEU A 436 3.71 41.03 29.78
C LEU A 436 2.33 41.73 29.74
N PHE A 437 1.51 41.53 30.77
CA PHE A 437 0.19 42.14 30.91
C PHE A 437 0.22 43.65 31.15
#